data_AF-A0A1F2PCB8-F1
#
_entry.id   AF-A0A1F2PCB8-F1
#
_cell.length_a   1.000
_cell.length_b   1.000
_cell.length_c   1.000
_cell.angle_alpha   90.00
_cell.angle_beta   90.00
_cell.angle_gamma   90.00
#
_symmetry.space_group_name_H-M   'P 1'
#
loop_
_entity.id
_entity.type
_entity.pdbx_description
1 polymer ?
#
loop_
_entity_poly.entity_id
_entity_poly.type
_entity_poly.pdbx_seq_one_letter_code
_entity_poly.pdbx_strand_id
1 'polypeptide(L)'
;MSKEKAVLIFGAGATAALGMPLTEKQNDFFRTFFFSEVTDLKNYGLTEQDVERFAALKKLKAEDEFNIEDLINFVKYFFIEDEESFKMIDLYNLIDIQIHKGLNLMIYESVSNEKKILYPHHLVQYRKGILVVLQEYFSMQIKKAQQNKKIHLYVDFFQEIGKVLLKEKGELIPDGLDLRDSDFVFSNFSYLSFNWDVLLLWSMFIAHKNLNDQNAFYYNNQNQMFKLKVFNDFATFMTSKSFDKDTAKWYPYNESVAYRLNDPDRNTDRKVVLIPTFFPHGQTNWLDCPYCGKLSAYLGDCFKLQSNSLAMRSPLTADDYYKCVHCGSKLTTKDSAMLLQTLYKSKTPYIEEIQRAMRIKVEEAEYLIFIGYSLPEDDIDYKSFFRSAKTVHNNKKVFVVLKGDNFENRWYEAVEILKMISDDINNKEIILRYCAIFGKKNVFISMVGFPTAMDLVTLIMMKGW
;
A
#
# COMPACT_ATOMS: atom_id res chain seq x y z
N MET A 1 4.68 -12.96 -24.03
CA MET A 1 4.51 -12.77 -22.58
C MET A 1 5.85 -13.00 -21.94
N SER A 2 6.57 -11.90 -21.74
CA SER A 2 7.85 -11.86 -21.07
C SER A 2 7.65 -12.52 -19.74
N LYS A 3 8.48 -13.53 -19.43
CA LYS A 3 8.42 -14.16 -18.12
C LYS A 3 8.69 -13.09 -17.08
N GLU A 4 7.76 -12.92 -16.15
CA GLU A 4 7.97 -12.09 -14.97
C GLU A 4 9.24 -12.60 -14.27
N LYS A 5 10.27 -11.76 -14.18
CA LYS A 5 11.53 -12.09 -13.53
C LYS A 5 11.43 -11.86 -12.03
N ALA A 6 10.87 -10.74 -11.60
CA ALA A 6 10.84 -10.37 -10.19
C ALA A 6 9.55 -9.66 -9.77
N VAL A 7 9.10 -9.90 -8.54
CA VAL A 7 8.07 -9.07 -7.91
C VAL A 7 8.63 -8.48 -6.63
N LEU A 8 8.61 -7.14 -6.54
CA LEU A 8 8.99 -6.41 -5.33
C LEU A 8 7.75 -6.17 -4.48
N ILE A 9 7.77 -6.71 -3.27
CA ILE A 9 6.62 -6.79 -2.36
C ILE A 9 6.88 -5.94 -1.13
N PHE A 10 6.15 -4.84 -0.98
CA PHE A 10 6.33 -3.87 0.11
C PHE A 10 5.27 -4.08 1.20
N GLY A 11 5.71 -4.23 2.45
CA GLY A 11 4.86 -4.22 3.64
C GLY A 11 5.03 -2.95 4.48
N ALA A 12 4.37 -2.89 5.64
CA ALA A 12 4.43 -1.73 6.55
C ALA A 12 5.85 -1.37 7.00
N GLY A 13 6.73 -2.36 7.15
CA GLY A 13 8.14 -2.15 7.48
C GLY A 13 8.93 -1.41 6.41
N ALA A 14 8.44 -1.35 5.16
CA ALA A 14 9.11 -0.62 4.10
C ALA A 14 9.15 0.88 4.39
N THR A 15 8.16 1.46 5.05
CA THR A 15 8.10 2.90 5.36
C THR A 15 8.35 3.23 6.84
N ALA A 16 8.69 2.23 7.66
CA ALA A 16 8.94 2.43 9.08
C ALA A 16 10.10 3.42 9.37
N ALA A 17 11.15 3.41 8.54
CA ALA A 17 12.26 4.36 8.66
C ALA A 17 11.87 5.82 8.38
N LEU A 18 10.70 6.04 7.76
CA LEU A 18 10.12 7.37 7.56
C LEU A 18 9.28 7.83 8.77
N GLY A 19 9.00 6.93 9.72
CA GLY A 19 8.15 7.18 10.88
C GLY A 19 6.74 6.62 10.75
N MET A 20 6.42 5.89 9.67
CA MET A 20 5.12 5.23 9.55
C MET A 20 4.96 4.13 10.61
N PRO A 21 3.77 4.03 11.23
CA PRO A 21 3.55 3.12 12.34
C PRO A 21 3.39 1.67 11.84
N LEU A 22 4.12 0.74 12.46
CA LEU A 22 3.90 -0.69 12.29
C LEU A 22 2.61 -1.15 13.00
N THR A 23 2.11 -2.34 12.66
CA THR A 23 0.86 -2.89 13.22
C THR A 23 0.78 -2.82 14.75
N GLU A 24 1.86 -3.13 15.47
CA GLU A 24 1.90 -3.08 16.93
C GLU A 24 1.67 -1.65 17.45
N LYS A 25 2.39 -0.66 16.89
CA LYS A 25 2.18 0.75 17.25
C LYS A 25 0.80 1.26 16.88
N GLN A 26 0.19 0.73 15.81
CA GLN A 26 -1.20 1.04 15.46
C GLN A 26 -2.14 0.49 16.54
N ASN A 27 -1.99 -0.77 16.96
CA ASN A 27 -2.78 -1.35 18.04
C ASN A 27 -2.67 -0.53 19.33
N ASP A 28 -1.46 -0.16 19.73
CA ASP A 28 -1.23 0.68 20.92
C ASP A 28 -1.92 2.04 20.80
N PHE A 29 -1.77 2.71 19.66
CA PHE A 29 -2.44 3.99 19.40
C PHE A 29 -3.96 3.87 19.54
N PHE A 30 -4.57 2.85 18.92
CA PHE A 30 -6.02 2.66 18.98
C PHE A 30 -6.50 2.28 20.37
N ARG A 31 -5.74 1.46 21.10
CA ARG A 31 -6.02 1.17 22.51
C ARG A 31 -6.07 2.47 23.31
N THR A 32 -5.02 3.30 23.23
CA THR A 32 -5.02 4.59 23.92
C THR A 32 -6.16 5.50 23.45
N PHE A 33 -6.48 5.51 22.15
CA PHE A 33 -7.58 6.31 21.62
C PHE A 33 -8.93 5.88 22.20
N PHE A 34 -9.22 4.58 22.32
CA PHE A 34 -10.51 4.08 22.79
C PHE A 34 -10.64 4.11 24.32
N PHE A 35 -9.58 3.76 25.06
CA PHE A 35 -9.69 3.50 26.50
C PHE A 35 -9.16 4.64 27.37
N SER A 36 -8.19 5.41 26.89
CA SER A 36 -7.47 6.42 27.69
C SER A 36 -7.91 7.86 27.40
N GLU A 37 -7.37 8.79 28.18
CA GLU A 37 -7.55 10.21 27.95
C GLU A 37 -6.84 10.65 26.66
N VAL A 38 -7.43 11.61 25.95
CA VAL A 38 -6.88 12.03 24.65
C VAL A 38 -5.48 12.63 24.76
N THR A 39 -5.13 13.17 25.93
CA THR A 39 -3.79 13.72 26.24
C THR A 39 -2.70 12.66 26.17
N ASP A 40 -3.02 11.39 26.43
CA ASP A 40 -2.06 10.30 26.42
C ASP A 40 -1.58 9.97 25.00
N LEU A 41 -2.32 10.45 23.98
CA LEU A 41 -1.93 10.33 22.58
C LEU A 41 -0.64 11.09 22.24
N LYS A 42 -0.17 12.03 23.08
CA LYS A 42 1.15 12.70 22.92
C LYS A 42 2.31 11.69 22.84
N ASN A 43 2.15 10.52 23.46
CA ASN A 43 3.17 9.45 23.46
C ASN A 43 3.42 8.84 22.07
N TYR A 44 2.54 9.06 21.10
CA TYR A 44 2.67 8.54 19.72
C TYR A 44 3.28 9.57 18.76
N GLY A 45 4.10 10.47 19.31
CA GLY A 45 4.79 11.52 18.57
C GLY A 45 3.84 12.58 18.02
N LEU A 46 2.66 12.75 18.63
CA LEU A 46 1.64 13.71 18.22
C LEU A 46 1.89 15.09 18.86
N THR A 47 1.64 16.15 18.09
CA THR A 47 1.72 17.53 18.58
C THR A 47 0.48 17.88 19.43
N GLU A 48 0.51 19.02 20.12
CA GLU A 48 -0.67 19.47 20.87
C GLU A 48 -1.87 19.71 19.96
N GLN A 49 -1.63 20.29 18.78
CA GLN A 49 -2.66 20.48 17.76
C GLN A 49 -3.22 19.13 17.25
N ASP A 50 -2.38 18.11 17.12
CA ASP A 50 -2.84 16.77 16.73
C ASP A 50 -3.78 16.17 17.80
N VAL A 51 -3.44 16.35 19.08
CA VAL A 51 -4.25 15.90 20.21
C VAL A 51 -5.59 16.60 20.28
N GLU A 52 -5.62 17.93 20.09
CA GLU A 52 -6.86 18.71 20.00
C GLU A 52 -7.76 18.20 18.86
N ARG A 53 -7.18 17.85 17.72
CA ARG A 53 -7.92 17.28 16.59
C ARG A 53 -8.52 15.91 16.95
N PHE A 54 -7.78 15.04 17.63
CA PHE A 54 -8.36 13.78 18.12
C PHE A 54 -9.45 13.99 19.18
N ALA A 55 -9.32 15.03 20.02
CA ALA A 55 -10.36 15.40 20.98
C ALA A 55 -11.65 15.83 20.27
N ALA A 56 -11.52 16.59 19.17
CA ALA A 56 -12.65 16.93 18.31
C ALA A 56 -13.22 15.68 17.61
N LEU A 57 -12.37 14.78 17.11
CA LEU A 57 -12.81 13.52 16.48
C LEU A 57 -13.60 12.63 17.44
N LYS A 58 -13.20 12.51 18.71
CA LYS A 58 -13.96 11.72 19.70
C LYS A 58 -15.41 12.20 19.84
N LYS A 59 -15.69 13.46 19.51
CA LYS A 59 -17.02 14.08 19.60
C LYS A 59 -17.73 14.17 18.23
N LEU A 60 -17.11 13.68 17.16
CA LEU A 60 -17.62 13.80 15.81
C LEU A 60 -18.85 12.90 15.61
N LYS A 61 -19.95 13.54 15.21
CA LYS A 61 -21.21 12.89 14.83
C LYS A 61 -21.55 13.33 13.42
N ALA A 62 -21.43 12.41 12.47
CA ALA A 62 -21.91 12.59 11.11
C ALA A 62 -23.27 11.88 11.02
N GLU A 63 -24.36 12.67 11.02
CA GLU A 63 -25.74 12.17 10.98
C GLU A 63 -25.90 11.07 9.91
N ASP A 64 -26.48 9.94 10.32
CA ASP A 64 -26.69 8.73 9.50
C ASP A 64 -25.46 8.06 8.87
N GLU A 65 -24.25 8.59 9.08
CA GLU A 65 -23.03 8.10 8.46
C GLU A 65 -22.08 7.38 9.41
N PHE A 66 -21.75 8.01 10.55
CA PHE A 66 -20.94 7.43 11.64
C PHE A 66 -20.98 8.31 12.89
N ASN A 67 -20.82 7.68 14.06
CA ASN A 67 -20.66 8.37 15.33
C ASN A 67 -19.46 7.77 16.07
N ILE A 68 -18.42 8.60 16.29
CA ILE A 68 -17.18 8.14 16.94
C ILE A 68 -17.40 7.88 18.43
N GLU A 69 -18.27 8.64 19.08
CA GLU A 69 -18.62 8.43 20.49
C GLU A 69 -19.30 7.07 20.68
N ASP A 70 -20.24 6.72 19.79
CA ASP A 70 -20.90 5.41 19.82
C ASP A 70 -19.92 4.27 19.52
N LEU A 71 -18.97 4.49 18.60
CA LEU A 71 -17.89 3.53 18.33
C LEU A 71 -17.01 3.31 19.58
N ILE A 72 -16.62 4.38 20.27
CA ILE A 72 -15.82 4.28 21.52
C ILE A 72 -16.59 3.47 22.56
N ASN A 73 -17.88 3.78 22.75
CA ASN A 73 -18.74 3.05 23.70
C ASN A 73 -18.89 1.57 23.30
N PHE A 74 -19.03 1.28 22.01
CA PHE A 74 -19.06 -0.08 21.48
C PHE A 74 -17.75 -0.82 21.77
N VAL A 75 -16.59 -0.21 21.51
CA VAL A 75 -15.29 -0.85 21.78
C VAL A 75 -15.11 -1.10 23.27
N LYS A 76 -15.41 -0.11 24.13
CA LYS A 76 -15.37 -0.29 25.58
C LYS A 76 -16.26 -1.45 26.02
N TYR A 77 -17.47 -1.56 25.47
CA TYR A 77 -18.38 -2.63 25.83
C TYR A 77 -17.79 -4.04 25.61
N PHE A 78 -17.09 -4.27 24.49
CA PHE A 78 -16.57 -5.60 24.15
C PHE A 78 -15.20 -5.92 24.75
N PHE A 79 -14.44 -4.91 25.18
CA PHE A 79 -13.02 -5.07 25.47
C PHE A 79 -12.57 -4.40 26.79
N ILE A 80 -13.47 -3.82 27.60
CA ILE A 80 -13.09 -3.12 28.84
C ILE A 80 -12.46 -4.03 29.90
N GLU A 81 -12.91 -5.28 30.02
CA GLU A 81 -12.34 -6.25 30.96
C GLU A 81 -10.97 -6.79 30.50
N ASP A 82 -10.60 -6.50 29.24
CA ASP A 82 -9.40 -7.04 28.59
C ASP A 82 -8.68 -5.97 27.75
N GLU A 83 -8.60 -4.75 28.29
CA GLU A 83 -7.96 -3.61 27.63
C GLU A 83 -6.51 -3.94 27.21
N GLU A 84 -5.80 -4.71 28.05
CA GLU A 84 -4.42 -5.09 27.78
C GLU A 84 -4.28 -6.07 26.60
N SER A 85 -5.29 -6.90 26.31
CA SER A 85 -5.26 -7.83 25.17
C SER A 85 -5.89 -7.27 23.89
N PHE A 86 -6.51 -6.09 23.93
CA PHE A 86 -7.17 -5.48 22.77
C PHE A 86 -6.26 -5.46 21.53
N LYS A 87 -6.77 -6.03 20.43
CA LYS A 87 -6.14 -5.93 19.11
C LYS A 87 -7.15 -5.44 18.08
N MET A 88 -6.68 -4.60 17.16
CA MET A 88 -7.52 -4.06 16.09
C MET A 88 -8.11 -5.15 15.20
N ILE A 89 -7.36 -6.23 14.95
CA ILE A 89 -7.83 -7.39 14.18
C ILE A 89 -9.09 -8.01 14.79
N ASP A 90 -9.20 -8.08 16.12
CA ASP A 90 -10.34 -8.68 16.80
C ASP A 90 -11.58 -7.79 16.67
N LEU A 91 -11.40 -6.47 16.81
CA LEU A 91 -12.43 -5.48 16.54
C LEU A 91 -12.92 -5.54 15.08
N TYR A 92 -11.99 -5.60 14.12
CA TYR A 92 -12.32 -5.72 12.70
C TYR A 92 -13.09 -7.01 12.42
N ASN A 93 -12.62 -8.14 12.95
CA ASN A 93 -13.27 -9.44 12.79
C ASN A 93 -14.69 -9.44 13.39
N LEU A 94 -14.86 -8.87 14.58
CA LEU A 94 -16.17 -8.75 15.25
C LEU A 94 -17.16 -7.95 14.40
N ILE A 95 -16.73 -6.84 13.80
CA ILE A 95 -17.59 -5.99 12.97
C ILE A 95 -17.87 -6.66 11.62
N ASP A 96 -16.82 -7.07 10.90
CA ASP A 96 -16.92 -7.52 9.52
C ASP A 96 -17.63 -8.88 9.40
N ILE A 97 -17.50 -9.79 10.38
CA ILE A 97 -18.24 -11.06 10.37
C ILE A 97 -19.76 -10.84 10.46
N GLN A 98 -20.20 -9.90 11.30
CA GLN A 98 -21.62 -9.62 11.51
C GLN A 98 -22.22 -8.90 10.31
N ILE A 99 -21.49 -7.94 9.73
CA ILE A 99 -21.87 -7.29 8.46
C ILE A 99 -22.00 -8.33 7.35
N HIS A 100 -20.99 -9.19 7.18
CA HIS A 100 -20.96 -10.18 6.12
C HIS A 100 -22.09 -11.22 6.25
N LYS A 101 -22.41 -11.65 7.46
CA LYS A 101 -23.49 -12.61 7.72
C LYS A 101 -24.87 -11.96 7.81
N GLY A 102 -24.97 -10.64 7.86
CA GLY A 102 -26.23 -9.92 8.06
C GLY A 102 -26.86 -10.20 9.43
N LEU A 103 -26.04 -10.48 10.45
CA LEU A 103 -26.50 -10.86 11.78
C LEU A 103 -26.56 -9.64 12.72
N ASN A 104 -27.55 -9.67 13.62
CA ASN A 104 -27.67 -8.68 14.67
C ASN A 104 -26.76 -9.07 15.84
N LEU A 105 -26.15 -8.05 16.46
CA LEU A 105 -25.33 -8.22 17.65
C LEU A 105 -26.10 -7.73 18.87
N MET A 106 -26.14 -8.53 19.92
CA MET A 106 -26.82 -8.19 21.17
C MET A 106 -25.79 -7.76 22.20
N ILE A 107 -26.04 -6.61 22.82
CA ILE A 107 -25.22 -6.09 23.92
C ILE A 107 -26.11 -5.80 25.12
N TYR A 108 -25.58 -5.99 26.33
CA TYR A 108 -26.25 -5.72 27.59
C TYR A 108 -25.57 -4.54 28.25
N GLU A 109 -26.23 -3.38 28.31
CA GLU A 109 -25.59 -2.21 28.90
C GLU A 109 -25.22 -2.48 30.37
N SER A 110 -23.96 -2.27 30.74
CA SER A 110 -23.40 -2.71 32.04
C SER A 110 -24.06 -2.06 33.26
N VAL A 111 -24.63 -0.86 33.09
CA VAL A 111 -25.24 -0.08 34.17
C VAL A 111 -26.73 -0.37 34.32
N SER A 112 -27.47 -0.49 33.21
CA SER A 112 -28.93 -0.66 33.20
C SER A 112 -29.36 -2.13 33.08
N ASN A 113 -28.43 -3.02 32.68
CA ASN A 113 -28.69 -4.38 32.24
C ASN A 113 -29.73 -4.47 31.10
N GLU A 114 -29.98 -3.35 30.40
CA GLU A 114 -30.89 -3.30 29.28
C GLU A 114 -30.26 -3.91 28.02
N LYS A 115 -31.08 -4.66 27.31
CA LYS A 115 -30.69 -5.31 26.06
C LYS A 115 -30.78 -4.31 24.92
N LYS A 116 -29.63 -3.99 24.32
CA LYS A 116 -29.53 -3.21 23.08
C LYS A 116 -29.19 -4.13 21.91
N ILE A 117 -29.92 -3.96 20.81
CA ILE A 117 -29.71 -4.72 19.57
C ILE A 117 -29.02 -3.80 18.55
N LEU A 118 -27.85 -4.21 18.10
CA LEU A 118 -27.11 -3.58 17.02
C LEU A 118 -27.38 -4.32 15.71
N TYR A 119 -28.12 -3.68 14.82
CA TYR A 119 -28.31 -4.13 13.45
C TYR A 119 -27.06 -3.91 12.57
N PRO A 120 -26.90 -4.66 11.46
CA PRO A 120 -25.73 -4.54 10.56
C PRO A 120 -25.40 -3.11 10.10
N HIS A 121 -26.40 -2.25 9.89
CA HIS A 121 -26.15 -0.86 9.47
C HIS A 121 -25.41 -0.04 10.53
N HIS A 122 -25.63 -0.27 11.82
CA HIS A 122 -24.84 0.36 12.89
C HIS A 122 -23.38 -0.08 12.83
N LEU A 123 -23.13 -1.35 12.51
CA LEU A 123 -21.77 -1.89 12.39
C LEU A 123 -21.04 -1.30 11.16
N VAL A 124 -21.76 -1.05 10.06
CA VAL A 124 -21.22 -0.32 8.90
C VAL A 124 -20.79 1.10 9.30
N GLN A 125 -21.59 1.78 10.13
CA GLN A 125 -21.25 3.11 10.65
C GLN A 125 -20.00 3.06 11.55
N TYR A 126 -19.87 2.05 12.42
CA TYR A 126 -18.67 1.84 13.25
C TYR A 126 -17.43 1.56 12.41
N ARG A 127 -17.56 0.72 11.37
CA ARG A 127 -16.49 0.45 10.41
C ARG A 127 -16.01 1.74 9.71
N LYS A 128 -16.93 2.62 9.32
CA LYS A 128 -16.60 3.94 8.76
C LYS A 128 -15.88 4.83 9.79
N GLY A 129 -16.34 4.85 11.04
CA GLY A 129 -15.69 5.60 12.12
C GLY A 129 -14.24 5.16 12.35
N ILE A 130 -13.97 3.85 12.32
CA ILE A 130 -12.61 3.29 12.39
C ILE A 130 -11.74 3.83 11.24
N LEU A 131 -12.25 3.81 10.01
CA LEU A 131 -11.51 4.32 8.84
C LEU A 131 -11.16 5.80 9.00
N VAL A 132 -12.09 6.61 9.52
CA VAL A 132 -11.87 8.04 9.78
C VAL A 132 -10.73 8.24 10.79
N VAL A 133 -10.73 7.51 11.91
CA VAL A 133 -9.67 7.61 12.94
C VAL A 133 -8.33 7.13 12.40
N LEU A 134 -8.31 6.00 11.69
CA LEU A 134 -7.11 5.42 11.08
C LEU A 134 -6.49 6.39 10.08
N GLN A 135 -7.30 6.97 9.20
CA GLN A 135 -6.83 7.92 8.20
C GLN A 135 -6.34 9.22 8.81
N GLU A 136 -6.98 9.73 9.87
CA GLU A 136 -6.44 10.92 10.54
C GLU A 136 -5.05 10.64 11.12
N TYR A 137 -4.89 9.50 11.80
CA TYR A 137 -3.59 9.10 12.33
C TYR A 137 -2.54 8.98 11.23
N PHE A 138 -2.88 8.30 10.12
CA PHE A 138 -1.97 8.14 8.99
C PHE A 138 -1.64 9.48 8.33
N SER A 139 -2.60 10.37 8.18
CA SER A 139 -2.39 11.71 7.61
C SER A 139 -1.40 12.55 8.42
N MET A 140 -1.41 12.43 9.75
CA MET A 140 -0.40 13.08 10.60
C MET A 140 0.98 12.46 10.43
N GLN A 141 1.07 11.13 10.33
CA GLN A 141 2.35 10.44 10.14
C GLN A 141 2.93 10.69 8.74
N ILE A 142 2.09 10.76 7.70
CA ILE A 142 2.50 11.10 6.34
C ILE A 142 3.14 12.50 6.31
N LYS A 143 2.54 13.50 6.95
CA LYS A 143 3.12 14.85 7.03
C LYS A 143 4.50 14.86 7.68
N LYS A 144 4.68 14.10 8.76
CA LYS A 144 5.99 13.94 9.43
C LYS A 144 7.00 13.21 8.54
N ALA A 145 6.56 12.14 7.88
CA ALA A 145 7.37 11.36 6.97
C ALA A 145 7.85 12.16 5.74
N GLN A 146 7.03 13.10 5.24
CA GLN A 146 7.44 14.00 4.14
C GLN A 146 8.56 14.96 4.54
N GLN A 147 8.64 15.32 5.83
CA GLN A 147 9.73 16.14 6.37
C GLN A 147 10.96 15.30 6.74
N ASN A 148 10.82 13.98 6.78
CA ASN A 148 11.93 13.08 7.09
C ASN A 148 12.99 13.16 5.99
N LYS A 149 14.22 13.48 6.38
CA LYS A 149 15.34 13.60 5.44
C LYS A 149 15.55 12.32 4.63
N LYS A 150 15.15 11.14 5.09
CA LYS A 150 15.34 9.86 4.37
C LYS A 150 14.36 9.64 3.20
N ILE A 151 13.33 10.47 3.02
CA ILE A 151 12.32 10.28 1.96
C ILE A 151 12.92 10.30 0.54
N HIS A 152 13.98 11.08 0.30
CA HIS A 152 14.64 11.11 -1.00
C HIS A 152 15.25 9.75 -1.39
N LEU A 153 15.73 8.96 -0.43
CA LEU A 153 16.30 7.63 -0.69
C LEU A 153 15.27 6.72 -1.37
N TYR A 154 13.98 6.87 -1.04
CA TYR A 154 12.90 6.09 -1.67
C TYR A 154 12.69 6.50 -3.12
N VAL A 155 12.77 7.82 -3.40
CA VAL A 155 12.73 8.34 -4.77
C VAL A 155 13.93 7.85 -5.57
N ASP A 156 15.14 7.92 -4.98
CA ASP A 156 16.38 7.45 -5.61
C ASP A 156 16.29 5.97 -5.96
N PHE A 157 15.79 5.14 -5.05
CA PHE A 157 15.56 3.72 -5.30
C PHE A 157 14.67 3.46 -6.51
N PHE A 158 13.46 4.05 -6.55
CA PHE A 158 12.56 3.85 -7.69
C PHE A 158 13.14 4.44 -8.99
N GLN A 159 13.94 5.50 -8.90
CA GLN A 159 14.61 6.09 -10.04
C GLN A 159 15.70 5.15 -10.59
N GLU A 160 16.49 4.50 -9.72
CA GLU A 160 17.47 3.49 -10.13
C GLU A 160 16.80 2.26 -10.75
N ILE A 161 15.73 1.75 -10.14
CA ILE A 161 14.96 0.64 -10.75
C ILE A 161 14.40 1.02 -12.12
N GLY A 162 13.88 2.25 -12.27
CA GLY A 162 13.42 2.75 -13.57
C GLY A 162 14.55 2.89 -14.60
N LYS A 163 15.77 3.26 -14.20
CA LYS A 163 16.94 3.29 -15.10
C LYS A 163 17.31 1.88 -15.58
N VAL A 164 17.28 0.89 -14.69
CA VAL A 164 17.53 -0.52 -15.04
C VAL A 164 16.54 -0.98 -16.10
N LEU A 165 15.25 -0.67 -15.90
CA LEU A 165 14.20 -0.98 -16.87
C LEU A 165 14.45 -0.32 -18.24
N LEU A 166 14.70 0.99 -18.25
CA LEU A 166 14.92 1.72 -19.51
C LEU A 166 16.16 1.23 -20.26
N LYS A 167 17.20 0.84 -19.54
CA LYS A 167 18.39 0.22 -20.13
C LYS A 167 18.05 -1.12 -20.77
N GLU A 168 17.39 -2.02 -20.04
CA GLU A 168 16.94 -3.32 -20.56
C GLU A 168 16.08 -3.15 -21.82
N LYS A 169 15.07 -2.28 -21.77
CA LYS A 169 14.21 -2.06 -22.94
C LYS A 169 14.96 -1.41 -24.08
N GLY A 170 15.92 -0.53 -23.81
CA GLY A 170 16.81 0.03 -24.83
C GLY A 170 17.65 -1.03 -25.55
N GLU A 171 18.10 -2.08 -24.83
CA GLU A 171 18.90 -3.18 -25.36
C GLU A 171 18.09 -4.18 -26.21
N LEU A 172 16.77 -4.29 -26.03
CA LEU A 172 15.90 -5.17 -26.82
C LEU A 172 15.55 -4.63 -28.21
N ILE A 173 15.79 -3.34 -28.46
CA ILE A 173 15.32 -2.66 -29.66
C ILE A 173 16.15 -2.98 -30.92
N PRO A 174 17.49 -3.10 -30.88
CA PRO A 174 18.29 -3.48 -32.03
C PRO A 174 17.90 -4.84 -32.64
N ASP A 175 17.24 -5.71 -31.88
CA ASP A 175 16.83 -7.05 -32.31
C ASP A 175 15.55 -7.05 -33.18
N GLY A 176 15.00 -5.88 -33.52
CA GLY A 176 13.83 -5.75 -34.38
C GLY A 176 12.50 -6.07 -33.70
N LEU A 177 12.47 -6.03 -32.36
CA LEU A 177 11.27 -6.26 -31.56
C LEU A 177 10.16 -5.25 -31.90
N ASP A 178 8.94 -5.74 -32.11
CA ASP A 178 7.77 -4.87 -32.23
C ASP A 178 7.57 -4.15 -30.88
N LEU A 179 7.56 -2.81 -30.88
CA LEU A 179 7.38 -2.01 -29.66
C LEU A 179 5.99 -2.17 -29.03
N ARG A 180 5.07 -2.81 -29.74
CA ARG A 180 3.75 -3.19 -29.24
C ARG A 180 3.74 -4.57 -28.58
N ASP A 181 4.82 -5.33 -28.70
CA ASP A 181 4.97 -6.60 -28.01
C ASP A 181 4.88 -6.38 -26.49
N SER A 182 4.17 -7.27 -25.81
CA SER A 182 4.10 -7.32 -24.35
C SER A 182 5.48 -7.24 -23.69
N ASP A 183 6.50 -7.82 -24.33
CA ASP A 183 7.86 -7.91 -23.81
C ASP A 183 8.60 -6.57 -23.85
N PHE A 184 8.18 -5.66 -24.73
CA PHE A 184 8.60 -4.27 -24.70
C PHE A 184 7.71 -3.43 -23.79
N VAL A 185 6.38 -3.56 -23.96
CA VAL A 185 5.37 -2.72 -23.28
C VAL A 185 5.47 -2.84 -21.77
N PHE A 186 5.67 -4.05 -21.24
CA PHE A 186 5.76 -4.29 -19.80
C PHE A 186 7.19 -4.52 -19.34
N SER A 187 7.50 -4.05 -18.13
CA SER A 187 8.68 -4.51 -17.40
C SER A 187 8.60 -6.01 -17.14
N ASN A 188 9.77 -6.64 -17.01
CA ASN A 188 9.90 -8.00 -16.50
C ASN A 188 9.77 -8.06 -14.96
N PHE A 189 9.30 -7.00 -14.31
CA PHE A 189 9.08 -6.96 -12.88
C PHE A 189 7.86 -6.12 -12.53
N SER A 190 7.32 -6.37 -11.35
CA SER A 190 6.14 -5.67 -10.84
C SER A 190 6.36 -5.17 -9.41
N TYR A 191 5.64 -4.09 -9.07
CA TYR A 191 5.52 -3.64 -7.70
C TYR A 191 4.23 -4.17 -7.09
N LEU A 192 4.31 -4.66 -5.86
CA LEU A 192 3.17 -5.11 -5.06
C LEU A 192 3.28 -4.47 -3.68
N SER A 193 2.28 -3.69 -3.24
CA SER A 193 2.30 -3.07 -1.93
C SER A 193 1.07 -3.46 -1.11
N PHE A 194 1.31 -4.10 0.03
CA PHE A 194 0.30 -4.35 1.05
C PHE A 194 0.13 -3.15 1.99
N ASN A 195 0.89 -2.08 1.76
CA ASN A 195 0.93 -0.92 2.62
C ASN A 195 -0.21 0.03 2.29
N TRP A 196 -0.88 0.55 3.32
CA TRP A 196 -1.99 1.48 3.15
C TRP A 196 -1.56 2.92 2.92
N ASP A 197 -0.32 3.26 3.29
CA ASP A 197 0.19 4.62 3.15
C ASP A 197 0.53 4.98 1.70
N VAL A 198 0.44 6.27 1.39
CA VAL A 198 0.66 6.82 0.06
C VAL A 198 2.14 7.11 -0.25
N LEU A 199 3.05 7.02 0.73
CA LEU A 199 4.43 7.49 0.58
C LEU A 199 5.21 6.71 -0.45
N LEU A 200 5.03 5.38 -0.50
CA LEU A 200 5.67 4.53 -1.52
C LEU A 200 5.16 4.90 -2.91
N LEU A 201 3.84 4.95 -3.09
CA LEU A 201 3.23 5.35 -4.36
C LEU A 201 3.74 6.72 -4.81
N TRP A 202 3.75 7.69 -3.90
CA TRP A 202 4.17 9.04 -4.20
C TRP A 202 5.66 9.11 -4.56
N SER A 203 6.49 8.35 -3.86
CA SER A 203 7.92 8.23 -4.18
C SER A 203 8.14 7.63 -5.57
N MET A 204 7.37 6.59 -5.94
CA MET A 204 7.38 6.01 -7.29
C MET A 204 7.01 7.05 -8.35
N PHE A 205 5.93 7.81 -8.12
CA PHE A 205 5.47 8.85 -9.05
C PHE A 205 6.50 9.96 -9.24
N ILE A 206 7.09 10.46 -8.15
CA ILE A 206 8.14 11.47 -8.19
C ILE A 206 9.35 10.94 -8.96
N ALA A 207 9.79 9.73 -8.66
CA ALA A 207 10.92 9.08 -9.33
C ALA A 207 10.69 8.92 -10.83
N HIS A 208 9.55 8.35 -11.24
CA HIS A 208 9.25 8.09 -12.65
C HIS A 208 9.02 9.38 -13.43
N LYS A 209 8.42 10.42 -12.83
CA LYS A 209 8.34 11.74 -13.46
C LYS A 209 9.74 12.32 -13.69
N ASN A 210 10.57 12.35 -12.66
CA ASN A 210 11.94 12.86 -12.75
C ASN A 210 12.71 12.10 -13.84
N LEU A 211 12.59 10.78 -13.86
CA LEU A 211 13.21 9.93 -14.88
C LEU A 211 12.69 10.28 -16.28
N ASN A 212 11.38 10.41 -16.48
CA ASN A 212 10.79 10.75 -17.78
C ASN A 212 11.25 12.11 -18.32
N ASP A 213 11.48 13.07 -17.42
CA ASP A 213 11.95 14.41 -17.77
C ASP A 213 13.46 14.41 -18.05
N GLN A 214 14.25 13.71 -17.22
CA GLN A 214 15.72 13.84 -17.19
C GLN A 214 16.48 12.75 -17.96
N ASN A 215 15.88 11.59 -18.22
CA ASN A 215 16.62 10.47 -18.80
C ASN A 215 17.11 10.77 -20.23
N ALA A 216 18.21 10.11 -20.61
CA ALA A 216 18.81 10.21 -21.94
C ALA A 216 18.60 8.93 -22.78
N PHE A 217 17.63 8.09 -22.41
CA PHE A 217 17.30 6.89 -23.16
C PHE A 217 16.40 7.26 -24.34
N TYR A 218 16.98 7.22 -25.53
CA TYR A 218 16.29 7.47 -26.79
C TYR A 218 16.37 6.24 -27.69
N TYR A 219 15.30 6.04 -28.44
CA TYR A 219 15.19 5.09 -29.54
C TYR A 219 15.30 5.82 -30.86
N ASN A 220 16.14 5.34 -31.78
CA ASN A 220 16.21 5.84 -33.15
C ASN A 220 15.50 4.87 -34.10
N ASN A 221 14.46 5.33 -34.80
CA ASN A 221 13.85 4.62 -35.92
C ASN A 221 13.82 5.53 -37.13
N GLN A 222 14.37 5.09 -38.27
CA GLN A 222 14.25 5.81 -39.55
C GLN A 222 14.54 7.32 -39.45
N ASN A 223 15.58 7.72 -38.71
CA ASN A 223 15.98 9.12 -38.43
C ASN A 223 15.05 9.92 -37.51
N GLN A 224 14.13 9.28 -36.80
CA GLN A 224 13.33 9.88 -35.73
C GLN A 224 13.78 9.35 -34.36
N MET A 225 14.03 10.28 -33.43
CA MET A 225 14.41 9.99 -32.06
C MET A 225 13.19 10.04 -31.15
N PHE A 226 12.90 8.94 -30.45
CA PHE A 226 11.82 8.82 -29.48
C PHE A 226 12.39 8.65 -28.08
N LYS A 227 11.90 9.43 -27.12
CA LYS A 227 12.31 9.25 -25.72
C LYS A 227 11.58 8.07 -25.09
N LEU A 228 12.30 7.18 -24.42
CA LEU A 228 11.66 6.13 -23.62
C LEU A 228 11.14 6.72 -22.30
N LYS A 229 9.89 6.40 -21.96
CA LYS A 229 9.23 6.87 -20.74
C LYS A 229 8.57 5.72 -20.00
N VAL A 230 8.70 5.73 -18.69
CA VAL A 230 8.17 4.72 -17.76
C VAL A 230 6.92 5.26 -17.07
N PHE A 231 5.89 4.43 -16.98
CA PHE A 231 4.66 4.72 -16.24
C PHE A 231 4.22 3.51 -15.42
N ASN A 232 3.38 3.74 -14.42
CA ASN A 232 2.77 2.68 -13.63
C ASN A 232 1.44 2.26 -14.27
N ASP A 233 1.21 0.95 -14.34
CA ASP A 233 -0.09 0.37 -14.66
C ASP A 233 -0.70 -0.23 -13.38
N PHE A 234 -1.87 0.26 -12.99
CA PHE A 234 -2.54 -0.11 -11.73
C PHE A 234 -3.44 -1.34 -11.84
N ALA A 235 -3.55 -1.93 -13.03
CA ALA A 235 -4.46 -3.03 -13.35
C ALA A 235 -5.95 -2.77 -13.13
N THR A 236 -6.32 -1.57 -12.66
CA THR A 236 -7.71 -1.13 -12.55
C THR A 236 -7.83 0.32 -12.99
N PHE A 237 -9.03 0.68 -13.45
CA PHE A 237 -9.29 2.03 -13.94
C PHE A 237 -9.55 2.99 -12.79
N MET A 238 -8.61 3.91 -12.57
CA MET A 238 -8.66 4.92 -11.51
C MET A 238 -8.41 6.30 -12.08
N THR A 239 -9.07 7.32 -11.53
CA THR A 239 -8.94 8.71 -12.01
C THR A 239 -8.55 9.65 -10.88
N SER A 240 -7.70 10.63 -11.15
CA SER A 240 -7.41 11.72 -10.20
C SER A 240 -7.68 13.09 -10.82
N LYS A 241 -7.73 14.13 -9.99
CA LYS A 241 -7.73 15.51 -10.45
C LYS A 241 -6.35 15.85 -11.05
N SER A 242 -6.33 16.55 -12.17
CA SER A 242 -5.09 17.11 -12.71
C SER A 242 -4.57 18.24 -11.83
N PHE A 243 -3.25 18.31 -11.65
CA PHE A 243 -2.58 19.42 -10.95
C PHE A 243 -2.56 20.71 -11.77
N ASP A 244 -2.50 20.61 -13.09
CA ASP A 244 -2.26 21.76 -13.98
C ASP A 244 -3.55 22.47 -14.42
N LYS A 245 -4.70 21.77 -14.34
CA LYS A 245 -5.99 22.25 -14.83
C LYS A 245 -7.11 21.79 -13.91
N ASP A 246 -7.79 22.72 -13.25
CA ASP A 246 -8.81 22.45 -12.23
C ASP A 246 -9.95 21.52 -12.68
N THR A 247 -10.24 21.47 -13.99
CA THR A 247 -11.31 20.66 -14.58
C THR A 247 -10.81 19.42 -15.31
N ALA A 248 -9.50 19.26 -15.49
CA ALA A 248 -8.96 18.12 -16.23
C ALA A 248 -8.83 16.89 -15.34
N LYS A 249 -9.16 15.74 -15.93
CA LYS A 249 -9.00 14.43 -15.31
C LYS A 249 -7.62 13.89 -15.70
N TRP A 250 -6.90 13.37 -14.72
CA TRP A 250 -5.69 12.60 -14.97
C TRP A 250 -6.01 11.12 -14.88
N TYR A 251 -5.55 10.37 -15.89
CA TYR A 251 -5.69 8.93 -15.97
C TYR A 251 -4.29 8.31 -15.98
N PRO A 252 -4.06 7.25 -15.17
CA PRO A 252 -2.88 6.43 -15.29
C PRO A 252 -2.77 5.84 -16.71
N TYR A 253 -1.55 5.54 -17.11
CA TYR A 253 -1.33 4.79 -18.34
C TYR A 253 -1.74 3.33 -18.12
N ASN A 254 -2.26 2.71 -19.16
CA ASN A 254 -2.56 1.29 -19.22
C ASN A 254 -2.07 0.72 -20.55
N GLU A 255 -2.16 -0.61 -20.69
CA GLU A 255 -1.73 -1.33 -21.88
C GLU A 255 -2.29 -0.74 -23.18
N SER A 256 -3.59 -0.41 -23.23
CA SER A 256 -4.23 0.16 -24.42
C SER A 256 -3.66 1.53 -24.82
N VAL A 257 -3.25 2.35 -23.84
CA VAL A 257 -2.58 3.63 -24.11
C VAL A 257 -1.15 3.39 -24.59
N ALA A 258 -0.41 2.48 -23.95
CA ALA A 258 0.96 2.15 -24.33
C ALA A 258 1.04 1.56 -25.73
N TYR A 259 0.20 0.56 -26.05
CA TYR A 259 0.11 -0.06 -27.37
C TYR A 259 -0.09 0.99 -28.46
N ARG A 260 -1.04 1.91 -28.26
CA ARG A 260 -1.31 2.98 -29.22
C ARG A 260 -0.18 3.99 -29.33
N LEU A 261 0.58 4.27 -28.28
CA LEU A 261 1.72 5.21 -28.34
C LEU A 261 2.97 4.55 -28.92
N ASN A 262 3.08 3.23 -28.75
CA ASN A 262 4.21 2.46 -29.25
C ASN A 262 4.07 2.10 -30.72
N ASP A 263 2.85 2.18 -31.28
CA ASP A 263 2.59 2.03 -32.71
C ASP A 263 3.66 2.74 -33.57
N PRO A 264 4.37 2.02 -34.46
CA PRO A 264 5.38 2.59 -35.33
C PRO A 264 4.87 3.71 -36.23
N ASP A 265 3.60 3.64 -36.67
CA ASP A 265 3.00 4.61 -37.59
C ASP A 265 2.52 5.87 -36.87
N ARG A 266 2.51 5.85 -35.53
CA ARG A 266 2.07 7.01 -34.75
C ARG A 266 3.19 8.03 -34.60
N ASN A 267 2.91 9.25 -35.05
CA ASN A 267 3.78 10.39 -34.80
C ASN A 267 3.72 10.82 -33.33
N THR A 268 4.77 10.49 -32.56
CA THR A 268 4.94 10.82 -31.14
C THR A 268 6.41 11.11 -30.87
N ASP A 269 6.71 11.87 -29.83
CA ASP A 269 8.08 12.16 -29.37
C ASP A 269 8.61 11.10 -28.39
N ARG A 270 7.77 10.12 -28.03
CA ARG A 270 8.04 9.14 -26.96
C ARG A 270 7.50 7.75 -27.25
N LYS A 271 8.14 6.76 -26.61
CA LYS A 271 7.65 5.38 -26.47
C LYS A 271 7.52 5.03 -24.99
N VAL A 272 6.55 4.18 -24.69
CA VAL A 272 6.03 3.94 -23.34
C VAL A 272 6.35 2.53 -22.90
N VAL A 273 6.86 2.43 -21.68
CA VAL A 273 7.02 1.18 -20.94
C VAL A 273 6.21 1.29 -19.65
N LEU A 274 5.55 0.20 -19.26
CA LEU A 274 4.68 0.11 -18.10
C LEU A 274 5.29 -0.80 -17.05
N ILE A 275 5.20 -0.36 -15.79
CA ILE A 275 5.47 -1.20 -14.62
C ILE A 275 4.13 -1.59 -13.98
N PRO A 276 3.73 -2.87 -14.03
CA PRO A 276 2.57 -3.34 -13.29
C PRO A 276 2.76 -3.06 -11.79
N THR A 277 1.79 -2.39 -11.19
CA THR A 277 1.86 -1.85 -9.82
C THR A 277 0.56 -2.15 -9.10
N PHE A 278 0.62 -3.02 -8.09
CA PHE A 278 -0.55 -3.59 -7.43
C PHE A 278 -0.65 -3.15 -5.97
N PHE A 279 -1.86 -2.77 -5.55
CA PHE A 279 -2.20 -2.45 -4.16
C PHE A 279 -3.42 -3.29 -3.73
N PRO A 280 -3.23 -4.58 -3.40
CA PRO A 280 -4.35 -5.49 -3.13
C PRO A 280 -5.12 -5.20 -1.84
N HIS A 281 -4.63 -4.27 -1.02
CA HIS A 281 -5.34 -3.71 0.13
C HIS A 281 -5.95 -2.33 -0.13
N GLY A 282 -5.83 -1.81 -1.35
CA GLY A 282 -6.11 -0.41 -1.66
C GLY A 282 -5.10 0.51 -0.97
N GLN A 283 -5.42 1.80 -0.94
CA GLN A 283 -4.63 2.81 -0.25
C GLN A 283 -5.52 3.83 0.44
N THR A 284 -4.97 4.51 1.44
CA THR A 284 -5.63 5.60 2.18
C THR A 284 -6.14 6.73 1.30
N ASN A 285 -5.54 6.92 0.12
CA ASN A 285 -5.91 7.98 -0.82
C ASN A 285 -6.79 7.49 -1.98
N TRP A 286 -7.29 6.26 -1.95
CA TRP A 286 -8.22 5.72 -2.95
C TRP A 286 -9.65 5.77 -2.40
N LEU A 287 -10.56 6.36 -3.17
CA LEU A 287 -11.92 6.66 -2.75
C LEU A 287 -12.93 5.99 -3.69
N ASP A 288 -13.79 5.15 -3.14
CA ASP A 288 -14.90 4.53 -3.84
C ASP A 288 -16.16 5.41 -3.71
N CYS A 289 -16.63 5.98 -4.82
CA CYS A 289 -17.75 6.90 -4.78
C CYS A 289 -19.08 6.16 -4.53
N PRO A 290 -19.79 6.40 -3.42
CA PRO A 290 -21.04 5.70 -3.13
C PRO A 290 -22.18 6.06 -4.10
N TYR A 291 -22.05 7.16 -4.85
CA TYR A 291 -23.07 7.62 -5.80
C TYR A 291 -22.90 7.00 -7.19
N CYS A 292 -21.71 7.10 -7.80
CA CYS A 292 -21.46 6.60 -9.15
C CYS A 292 -20.68 5.29 -9.20
N GLY A 293 -20.24 4.79 -8.05
CA GLY A 293 -19.46 3.57 -7.88
C GLY A 293 -18.05 3.64 -8.45
N LYS A 294 -17.55 4.80 -8.92
CA LYS A 294 -16.23 4.94 -9.56
C LYS A 294 -15.11 5.18 -8.55
N LEU A 295 -13.97 4.54 -8.77
CA LEU A 295 -12.74 4.72 -7.99
C LEU A 295 -11.99 5.99 -8.39
N SER A 296 -11.66 6.81 -7.39
CA SER A 296 -10.83 8.01 -7.54
C SER A 296 -9.57 7.95 -6.68
N ALA A 297 -8.46 8.52 -7.16
CA ALA A 297 -7.26 8.74 -6.36
C ALA A 297 -7.13 10.21 -5.97
N TYR A 298 -6.96 10.46 -4.68
CA TYR A 298 -6.52 11.74 -4.15
C TYR A 298 -4.97 11.78 -4.14
N LEU A 299 -4.37 12.75 -4.83
CA LEU A 299 -2.91 12.85 -4.96
C LEU A 299 -2.38 14.23 -4.51
N GLY A 300 -3.15 14.92 -3.67
CA GLY A 300 -2.86 16.28 -3.25
C GLY A 300 -3.13 17.32 -4.35
N ASP A 301 -2.43 18.45 -4.24
CA ASP A 301 -2.59 19.65 -5.09
C ASP A 301 -1.37 19.95 -5.97
N CYS A 302 -0.23 19.31 -5.75
CA CYS A 302 0.97 19.55 -6.52
C CYS A 302 1.92 18.34 -6.53
N PHE A 303 2.71 18.23 -7.61
CA PHE A 303 3.68 17.17 -7.82
C PHE A 303 5.01 17.43 -7.10
N LYS A 304 4.96 17.52 -5.75
CA LYS A 304 6.14 17.73 -4.90
C LYS A 304 6.21 16.67 -3.81
N LEU A 305 7.42 16.18 -3.54
CA LEU A 305 7.66 15.15 -2.51
C LEU A 305 7.15 15.61 -1.13
N GLN A 306 7.37 16.88 -0.81
CA GLN A 306 7.00 17.52 0.46
C GLN A 306 5.63 18.23 0.39
N SER A 307 4.70 17.76 -0.44
CA SER A 307 3.38 18.38 -0.54
C SER A 307 2.52 18.11 0.70
N ASN A 308 2.26 19.14 1.51
CA ASN A 308 1.40 19.05 2.71
C ASN A 308 -0.03 18.57 2.41
N SER A 309 -0.45 18.64 1.14
CA SER A 309 -1.77 18.22 0.69
C SER A 309 -1.84 16.72 0.40
N LEU A 310 -0.73 15.98 0.36
CA LEU A 310 -0.74 14.55 0.02
C LEU A 310 -1.55 13.71 1.02
N ALA A 311 -1.55 14.12 2.28
CA ALA A 311 -2.39 13.55 3.33
C ALA A 311 -3.84 14.07 3.18
N MET A 312 -4.78 13.17 2.87
CA MET A 312 -6.20 13.52 2.83
C MET A 312 -6.69 13.93 4.22
N ARG A 313 -7.47 15.01 4.29
CA ARG A 313 -7.98 15.52 5.57
C ARG A 313 -9.21 14.71 6.02
N SER A 314 -9.28 14.42 7.31
CA SER A 314 -10.48 13.88 7.96
C SER A 314 -11.63 14.89 7.93
N PRO A 315 -12.91 14.45 7.84
CA PRO A 315 -14.09 15.30 7.73
C PRO A 315 -14.46 15.98 9.06
N LEU A 316 -13.53 16.74 9.66
CA LEU A 316 -13.80 17.55 10.85
C LEU A 316 -14.61 18.81 10.52
N THR A 317 -14.52 19.29 9.28
CA THR A 317 -15.28 20.45 8.80
C THR A 317 -16.06 20.12 7.54
N ALA A 318 -17.12 20.89 7.24
CA ALA A 318 -17.96 20.71 6.06
C ALA A 318 -17.21 20.88 4.72
N ASP A 319 -16.02 21.48 4.76
CA ASP A 319 -15.14 21.74 3.62
C ASP A 319 -14.05 20.68 3.44
N ASP A 320 -13.87 19.76 4.40
CA ASP A 320 -12.89 18.69 4.32
C ASP A 320 -13.43 17.50 3.49
N TYR A 321 -13.58 17.72 2.18
CA TYR A 321 -13.99 16.70 1.23
C TYR A 321 -13.24 16.77 -0.09
N TYR A 322 -13.15 15.62 -0.75
CA TYR A 322 -12.71 15.49 -2.13
C TYR A 322 -13.92 15.42 -3.05
N LYS A 323 -13.91 16.19 -4.14
CA LYS A 323 -14.97 16.13 -5.15
C LYS A 323 -14.70 14.99 -6.11
N CYS A 324 -15.62 14.03 -6.21
CA CYS A 324 -15.53 12.95 -7.19
C CYS A 324 -15.35 13.52 -8.60
N VAL A 325 -14.30 13.10 -9.30
CA VAL A 325 -13.97 13.58 -10.66
C VAL A 325 -14.93 13.06 -11.73
N HIS A 326 -15.82 12.14 -11.39
CA HIS A 326 -16.80 11.57 -12.31
C HIS A 326 -18.16 12.28 -12.20
N CYS A 327 -18.77 12.30 -11.02
CA CYS A 327 -20.12 12.81 -10.80
C CYS A 327 -20.19 14.09 -9.95
N GLY A 328 -19.08 14.50 -9.32
CA GLY A 328 -19.04 15.68 -8.47
C GLY A 328 -19.55 15.48 -7.04
N SER A 329 -19.93 14.26 -6.63
CA SER A 329 -20.31 13.95 -5.26
C SER A 329 -19.15 14.20 -4.28
N LYS A 330 -19.47 14.60 -3.05
CA LYS A 330 -18.49 14.78 -1.98
C LYS A 330 -18.04 13.42 -1.46
N LEU A 331 -16.73 13.22 -1.39
CA LEU A 331 -16.06 12.02 -0.88
C LEU A 331 -15.20 12.41 0.31
N THR A 332 -15.17 11.57 1.34
CA THR A 332 -14.33 11.80 2.53
C THR A 332 -13.57 10.52 2.90
N THR A 333 -12.83 10.57 4.00
CA THR A 333 -12.03 9.44 4.51
C THR A 333 -12.83 8.16 4.76
N LYS A 334 -14.14 8.29 5.03
CA LYS A 334 -15.06 7.15 5.19
C LYS A 334 -15.26 6.34 3.89
N ASP A 335 -15.06 6.99 2.74
CA ASP A 335 -15.30 6.42 1.40
C ASP A 335 -14.03 5.73 0.85
N SER A 336 -13.06 5.47 1.73
CA SER A 336 -11.83 4.77 1.39
C SER A 336 -12.09 3.38 0.81
N ALA A 337 -11.42 3.06 -0.29
CA ALA A 337 -11.42 1.72 -0.90
C ALA A 337 -10.46 0.74 -0.19
N MET A 338 -9.92 1.12 0.97
CA MET A 338 -8.97 0.33 1.73
C MET A 338 -9.62 -0.89 2.39
N LEU A 339 -8.95 -2.04 2.28
CA LEU A 339 -9.31 -3.25 3.02
C LEU A 339 -8.63 -3.25 4.38
N LEU A 340 -9.42 -3.32 5.44
CA LEU A 340 -8.94 -3.49 6.82
C LEU A 340 -8.36 -4.90 7.03
N GLN A 341 -7.49 -5.03 8.04
CA GLN A 341 -6.82 -6.27 8.45
C GLN A 341 -7.80 -7.23 9.15
N THR A 342 -8.85 -7.65 8.45
CA THR A 342 -9.82 -8.65 8.91
C THR A 342 -9.62 -9.98 8.18
N LEU A 343 -10.03 -11.07 8.81
CA LEU A 343 -10.21 -12.37 8.17
C LEU A 343 -11.38 -12.38 7.16
N TYR A 344 -12.34 -11.45 7.28
CA TYR A 344 -13.54 -11.37 6.46
C TYR A 344 -13.46 -10.20 5.47
N LYS A 345 -12.55 -10.30 4.50
CA LYS A 345 -12.31 -9.23 3.51
C LYS A 345 -13.51 -9.08 2.56
N SER A 346 -14.30 -8.03 2.73
CA SER A 346 -15.29 -7.60 1.73
C SER A 346 -14.55 -7.00 0.53
N LYS A 347 -14.70 -7.59 -0.65
CA LYS A 347 -13.94 -7.18 -1.83
C LYS A 347 -14.77 -6.23 -2.69
N THR A 348 -14.20 -5.08 -3.02
CA THR A 348 -14.74 -4.23 -4.10
C THR A 348 -14.27 -4.79 -5.44
N PRO A 349 -15.03 -4.57 -6.54
CA PRO A 349 -14.65 -5.09 -7.86
C PRO A 349 -13.24 -4.68 -8.29
N TYR A 350 -12.80 -3.47 -7.91
CA TYR A 350 -11.47 -2.93 -8.20
C TYR A 350 -10.36 -3.73 -7.51
N ILE A 351 -10.55 -4.05 -6.23
CA ILE A 351 -9.57 -4.82 -5.47
C ILE A 351 -9.53 -6.27 -5.97
N GLU A 352 -10.66 -6.84 -6.38
CA GLU A 352 -10.66 -8.17 -7.01
C GLU A 352 -9.86 -8.20 -8.31
N GLU A 353 -10.01 -7.19 -9.16
CA GLU A 353 -9.27 -7.07 -10.42
C GLU A 353 -7.76 -7.00 -10.16
N ILE A 354 -7.34 -6.14 -9.23
CA ILE A 354 -5.93 -6.03 -8.80
C ILE A 354 -5.43 -7.37 -8.26
N GLN A 355 -6.20 -8.05 -7.40
CA GLN A 355 -5.81 -9.33 -6.81
C GLN A 355 -5.67 -10.43 -7.86
N ARG A 356 -6.52 -10.44 -8.90
CA ARG A 356 -6.41 -11.39 -10.02
C ARG A 356 -5.18 -11.10 -10.88
N ALA A 357 -4.92 -9.84 -11.20
CA ALA A 357 -3.77 -9.44 -12.02
C ALA A 357 -2.44 -9.69 -11.30
N MET A 358 -2.33 -9.35 -10.02
CA MET A 358 -1.12 -9.61 -9.23
C MET A 358 -0.83 -11.11 -9.11
N ARG A 359 -1.88 -11.95 -9.10
CA ARG A 359 -1.78 -13.39 -8.93
C ARG A 359 -0.90 -14.00 -10.02
N ILE A 360 -1.17 -13.61 -11.26
CA ILE A 360 -0.46 -14.07 -12.45
C ILE A 360 1.02 -13.68 -12.32
N LYS A 361 1.31 -12.43 -11.95
CA LYS A 361 2.69 -11.93 -11.84
C LYS A 361 3.50 -12.67 -10.78
N VAL A 362 2.96 -12.88 -9.59
CA VAL A 362 3.69 -13.61 -8.53
C VAL A 362 3.83 -15.11 -8.85
N GLU A 363 2.87 -15.71 -9.56
CA GLU A 363 3.01 -17.10 -10.05
C GLU A 363 4.15 -17.23 -11.05
N GLU A 364 4.27 -16.32 -12.01
CA GLU A 364 5.30 -16.33 -13.06
C GLU A 364 6.71 -15.93 -12.57
N ALA A 365 6.79 -15.10 -11.52
CA ALA A 365 8.05 -14.52 -11.05
C ALA A 365 9.13 -15.54 -10.68
N GLU A 366 10.36 -15.38 -11.15
CA GLU A 366 11.48 -16.20 -10.69
C GLU A 366 11.95 -15.80 -9.28
N TYR A 367 11.86 -14.50 -8.97
CA TYR A 367 12.28 -13.90 -7.70
C TYR A 367 11.12 -13.19 -7.01
N LEU A 368 10.97 -13.42 -5.70
CA LEU A 368 10.08 -12.61 -4.85
C LEU A 368 10.94 -11.83 -3.86
N ILE A 369 10.82 -10.50 -3.85
CA ILE A 369 11.63 -9.62 -3.01
C ILE A 369 10.70 -8.91 -2.03
N PHE A 370 10.59 -9.44 -0.82
CA PHE A 370 9.80 -8.87 0.26
C PHE A 370 10.59 -7.80 1.01
N ILE A 371 10.01 -6.61 1.16
CA ILE A 371 10.62 -5.45 1.80
C ILE A 371 9.73 -5.01 2.94
N GLY A 372 10.17 -5.27 4.18
CA GLY A 372 9.45 -4.89 5.38
C GLY A 372 8.06 -5.53 5.52
N TYR A 373 7.86 -6.72 4.96
CA TYR A 373 6.61 -7.48 5.07
C TYR A 373 6.82 -8.69 5.98
N SER A 374 5.98 -8.83 7.01
CA SER A 374 6.13 -9.86 8.05
C SER A 374 5.30 -11.12 7.80
N LEU A 375 4.53 -11.17 6.70
CA LEU A 375 3.49 -12.19 6.48
C LEU A 375 2.54 -12.28 7.69
N PRO A 376 1.75 -11.22 7.96
CA PRO A 376 0.91 -11.14 9.15
C PRO A 376 -0.20 -12.21 9.14
N GLU A 377 -0.78 -12.51 10.30
CA GLU A 377 -1.67 -13.66 10.49
C GLU A 377 -2.97 -13.55 9.70
N ASP A 378 -3.51 -12.36 9.55
CA ASP A 378 -4.73 -12.03 8.80
C ASP A 378 -4.59 -12.16 7.27
N ASP A 379 -3.36 -12.23 6.75
CA ASP A 379 -3.08 -12.41 5.33
C ASP A 379 -3.09 -13.88 4.89
N ILE A 380 -4.06 -14.65 5.40
CA ILE A 380 -4.26 -16.08 5.10
C ILE A 380 -4.44 -16.31 3.59
N ASP A 381 -5.23 -15.47 2.93
CA ASP A 381 -5.48 -15.54 1.48
C ASP A 381 -4.17 -15.42 0.70
N TYR A 382 -3.33 -14.46 1.07
CA TYR A 382 -2.06 -14.23 0.37
C TYR A 382 -1.01 -15.28 0.72
N LYS A 383 -1.00 -15.82 1.95
CA LYS A 383 -0.14 -16.96 2.30
C LYS A 383 -0.49 -18.20 1.49
N SER A 384 -1.78 -18.48 1.32
CA SER A 384 -2.27 -19.56 0.46
C SER A 384 -1.86 -19.34 -0.99
N PHE A 385 -1.98 -18.10 -1.46
CA PHE A 385 -1.53 -17.70 -2.78
C PHE A 385 -0.01 -17.87 -2.98
N PHE A 386 0.82 -17.44 -2.03
CA PHE A 386 2.27 -17.63 -2.13
C PHE A 386 2.66 -19.11 -2.13
N ARG A 387 1.90 -19.96 -1.40
CA ARG A 387 2.07 -21.42 -1.45
C ARG A 387 1.72 -21.98 -2.83
N SER A 388 0.65 -21.50 -3.48
CA SER A 388 0.32 -21.94 -4.85
C SER A 388 1.35 -21.44 -5.87
N ALA A 389 1.84 -20.21 -5.73
CA ALA A 389 2.87 -19.68 -6.62
C ALA A 389 4.18 -20.50 -6.59
N LYS A 390 4.51 -21.10 -5.45
CA LYS A 390 5.64 -22.02 -5.33
C LYS A 390 5.50 -23.29 -6.20
N THR A 391 4.30 -23.82 -6.39
CA THR A 391 4.13 -25.08 -7.13
C THR A 391 4.37 -24.92 -8.63
N VAL A 392 4.19 -23.69 -9.15
CA VAL A 392 4.47 -23.36 -10.55
C VAL A 392 5.98 -23.30 -10.82
N HIS A 393 6.75 -22.72 -9.88
CA HIS A 393 8.21 -22.64 -9.97
C HIS A 393 8.87 -23.17 -8.70
N ASN A 394 9.23 -24.46 -8.71
CA ASN A 394 9.84 -25.13 -7.54
C ASN A 394 11.17 -24.50 -7.07
N ASN A 395 11.85 -23.73 -7.92
CA ASN A 395 13.14 -23.08 -7.63
C ASN A 395 13.02 -21.55 -7.42
N LYS A 396 11.82 -21.04 -7.13
CA LYS A 396 11.60 -19.61 -6.88
C LYS A 396 12.46 -19.14 -5.70
N LYS A 397 13.33 -18.15 -5.92
CA LYS A 397 14.18 -17.59 -4.86
C LYS A 397 13.45 -16.43 -4.18
N VAL A 398 13.52 -16.41 -2.85
CA VAL A 398 12.81 -15.44 -2.01
C VAL A 398 13.80 -14.63 -1.22
N PHE A 399 13.74 -13.31 -1.39
CA PHE A 399 14.57 -12.33 -0.71
C PHE A 399 13.70 -11.56 0.27
N VAL A 400 14.14 -11.42 1.51
CA VAL A 400 13.38 -10.73 2.55
C VAL A 400 14.25 -9.70 3.24
N VAL A 401 13.85 -8.43 3.19
CA VAL A 401 14.47 -7.33 3.92
C VAL A 401 13.69 -7.12 5.22
N LEU A 402 14.32 -7.45 6.33
CA LEU A 402 13.86 -7.20 7.70
C LEU A 402 14.81 -6.22 8.38
N LYS A 403 14.45 -5.78 9.59
CA LYS A 403 15.28 -4.88 10.39
C LYS A 403 15.74 -5.60 11.66
N GLY A 404 17.05 -5.66 11.84
CA GLY A 404 17.74 -6.03 13.06
C GLY A 404 18.91 -5.08 13.32
N ASP A 405 19.55 -5.27 14.47
CA ASP A 405 20.66 -4.45 14.93
C ASP A 405 22.00 -5.13 14.65
N ASN A 406 23.00 -4.34 14.27
CA ASN A 406 24.40 -4.78 14.07
C ASN A 406 24.61 -5.86 12.99
N PHE A 407 23.82 -5.85 11.92
CA PHE A 407 24.02 -6.72 10.75
C PHE A 407 24.72 -6.02 9.60
N GLU A 408 25.48 -6.79 8.82
CA GLU A 408 26.14 -6.32 7.60
C GLU A 408 25.12 -6.18 6.47
N ASN A 409 25.40 -5.26 5.52
CA ASN A 409 24.57 -5.09 4.33
C ASN A 409 24.85 -6.18 3.29
N ARG A 410 24.39 -7.40 3.58
CA ARG A 410 24.45 -8.55 2.68
C ARG A 410 23.19 -9.44 2.79
N TRP A 411 23.12 -10.41 1.89
CA TRP A 411 22.15 -11.49 1.95
C TRP A 411 22.73 -12.66 2.77
N TYR A 412 21.92 -13.18 3.68
CA TYR A 412 22.19 -14.36 4.50
C TYR A 412 21.25 -15.48 4.07
N GLU A 413 21.69 -16.72 4.07
CA GLU A 413 20.76 -17.85 3.94
C GLU A 413 19.91 -17.96 5.21
N ALA A 414 18.65 -18.39 5.07
CA ALA A 414 17.76 -18.55 6.23
C ALA A 414 18.36 -19.47 7.32
N VAL A 415 19.12 -20.50 6.93
CA VAL A 415 19.76 -21.42 7.89
C VAL A 415 20.91 -20.76 8.64
N GLU A 416 21.64 -19.85 8.00
CA GLU A 416 22.72 -19.07 8.60
C GLU A 416 22.13 -18.08 9.60
N ILE A 417 21.18 -17.26 9.15
CA ILE A 417 20.65 -16.16 9.97
C ILE A 417 19.91 -16.68 11.21
N LEU A 418 19.13 -17.77 11.09
CA LEU A 418 18.40 -18.36 12.22
C LEU A 418 19.30 -18.81 13.37
N LYS A 419 20.59 -19.07 13.11
CA LYS A 419 21.59 -19.36 14.15
C LYS A 419 22.13 -18.09 14.82
N MET A 420 22.17 -16.99 14.09
CA MET A 420 22.70 -15.70 14.55
C MET A 420 21.68 -14.92 15.40
N ILE A 421 20.39 -15.08 15.12
CA ILE A 421 19.30 -14.38 15.82
C ILE A 421 18.58 -15.28 16.84
N SER A 422 19.32 -16.01 17.68
CA SER A 422 18.69 -16.93 18.65
C SER A 422 17.74 -16.23 19.62
N ASP A 423 18.06 -14.98 19.97
CA ASP A 423 17.42 -14.21 21.03
C ASP A 423 16.36 -13.21 20.50
N ASP A 424 16.36 -12.93 19.20
CA ASP A 424 15.34 -12.10 18.54
C ASP A 424 14.16 -12.97 18.10
N ILE A 425 13.26 -13.23 19.05
CA ILE A 425 12.10 -14.10 18.87
C ILE A 425 11.21 -13.63 17.71
N ASN A 426 11.02 -12.32 17.57
CA ASN A 426 10.11 -11.75 16.57
C ASN A 426 10.62 -11.98 15.14
N ASN A 427 11.85 -11.56 14.84
CA ASN A 427 12.42 -11.79 13.51
C ASN A 427 12.59 -13.29 13.20
N LYS A 428 12.91 -14.10 14.21
CA LYS A 428 12.98 -15.55 14.06
C LYS A 428 11.63 -16.14 13.63
N GLU A 429 10.54 -15.73 14.26
CA GLU A 429 9.21 -16.18 13.87
C GLU A 429 8.84 -15.76 12.44
N ILE A 430 9.12 -14.50 12.07
CA ILE A 430 8.89 -13.99 10.71
C ILE A 430 9.66 -14.84 9.68
N ILE A 431 10.94 -15.11 9.91
CA ILE A 431 11.77 -15.91 9.00
C ILE A 431 11.25 -17.35 8.92
N LEU A 432 10.79 -17.94 10.02
CA LEU A 432 10.18 -19.26 10.03
C LEU A 432 8.88 -19.31 9.22
N ARG A 433 8.06 -18.24 9.23
CA ARG A 433 6.86 -18.13 8.38
C ARG A 433 7.22 -18.17 6.89
N TYR A 434 8.26 -17.44 6.47
CA TYR A 434 8.77 -17.52 5.10
C TYR A 434 9.29 -18.93 4.75
N CYS A 435 10.07 -19.52 5.65
CA CYS A 435 10.61 -20.87 5.46
C CYS A 435 9.50 -21.94 5.35
N ALA A 436 8.40 -21.79 6.09
CA ALA A 436 7.27 -22.70 6.03
C ALA A 436 6.55 -22.68 4.66
N ILE A 437 6.58 -21.55 3.96
CA ILE A 437 6.00 -21.42 2.62
C ILE A 437 7.02 -21.87 1.57
N PHE A 438 8.20 -21.24 1.56
CA PHE A 438 9.15 -21.35 0.44
C PHE A 438 10.23 -22.41 0.63
N GLY A 439 10.50 -22.83 1.86
CA GLY A 439 11.56 -23.76 2.21
C GLY A 439 12.89 -23.05 2.48
N LYS A 440 13.63 -23.52 3.50
CA LYS A 440 14.83 -22.83 4.03
C LYS A 440 15.93 -22.56 2.99
N LYS A 441 16.07 -23.42 1.97
CA LYS A 441 17.11 -23.30 0.92
C LYS A 441 16.83 -22.20 -0.10
N ASN A 442 15.58 -21.74 -0.17
CA ASN A 442 15.13 -20.76 -1.16
C ASN A 442 14.94 -19.37 -0.55
N VAL A 443 15.20 -19.20 0.74
CA VAL A 443 14.94 -17.97 1.48
C VAL A 443 16.27 -17.31 1.88
N PHE A 444 16.44 -16.07 1.45
CA PHE A 444 17.59 -15.22 1.71
C PHE A 444 17.12 -13.97 2.46
N ILE A 445 17.81 -13.61 3.52
CA ILE A 445 17.40 -12.54 4.44
C ILE A 445 18.46 -11.45 4.46
N SER A 446 18.04 -10.20 4.47
CA SER A 446 18.88 -9.06 4.86
C SER A 446 18.27 -8.39 6.08
N MET A 447 19.08 -8.10 7.09
CA MET A 447 18.63 -7.55 8.38
C MET A 447 18.90 -6.05 8.53
N VAL A 448 19.47 -5.37 7.53
CA VAL A 448 19.81 -3.94 7.66
C VAL A 448 18.59 -3.01 7.62
N GLY A 449 17.45 -3.52 7.14
CA GLY A 449 16.21 -2.79 6.93
C GLY A 449 16.20 -1.94 5.67
N PHE A 450 15.03 -1.41 5.33
CA PHE A 450 14.85 -0.45 4.25
C PHE A 450 14.89 0.98 4.83
N PRO A 451 15.55 1.97 4.19
CA PRO A 451 16.14 1.98 2.84
C PRO A 451 17.57 1.40 2.72
N THR A 452 18.23 1.00 3.80
CA THR A 452 19.66 0.59 3.74
C THR A 452 19.94 -0.58 2.78
N ALA A 453 19.00 -1.50 2.62
CA ALA A 453 19.12 -2.65 1.71
C ALA A 453 18.87 -2.32 0.21
N MET A 454 18.68 -1.06 -0.18
CA MET A 454 18.33 -0.68 -1.56
C MET A 454 19.33 -1.22 -2.59
N ASP A 455 20.63 -1.09 -2.34
CA ASP A 455 21.68 -1.54 -3.26
C ASP A 455 21.63 -3.06 -3.49
N LEU A 456 21.31 -3.83 -2.44
CA LEU A 456 21.15 -5.28 -2.53
C LEU A 456 19.97 -5.67 -3.42
N VAL A 457 18.85 -4.94 -3.31
CA VAL A 457 17.66 -5.16 -4.12
C VAL A 457 17.93 -4.77 -5.57
N THR A 458 18.52 -3.58 -5.80
CA THR A 458 18.88 -3.10 -7.14
C THR A 458 19.84 -4.06 -7.84
N LEU A 459 20.79 -4.65 -7.12
CA LEU A 459 21.74 -5.63 -7.67
C LEU A 459 21.02 -6.87 -8.23
N ILE A 460 20.02 -7.41 -7.52
CA ILE A 460 19.21 -8.53 -8.00
C ILE A 460 18.49 -8.15 -9.30
N MET A 461 17.96 -6.92 -9.36
CA MET A 461 17.27 -6.43 -10.55
C MET A 461 18.22 -6.31 -11.76
N MET A 462 19.44 -5.83 -11.53
CA MET A 462 20.45 -5.65 -12.59
C MET A 462 21.06 -6.96 -13.09
N LYS A 463 21.40 -7.89 -12.18
CA LYS A 463 22.24 -9.06 -12.51
C LYS A 463 21.56 -10.41 -12.30
N GLY A 464 20.41 -10.47 -11.63
CA GLY A 464 19.85 -11.72 -11.11
C GLY A 464 20.54 -12.19 -9.80
N TRP A 465 20.18 -13.40 -9.34
CA TRP A 465 20.81 -14.07 -8.18
C TRP A 465 21.77 -15.18 -8.55
#